data_AF-A0A844E4A5-F1
#
_entry.id   AF-A0A844E4A5-F1
#
_cell.length_a   1.000
_cell.length_b   1.000
_cell.length_c   1.000
_cell.angle_alpha   90.00
_cell.angle_beta   90.00
_cell.angle_gamma   90.00
#
_symmetry.space_group_name_H-M   'P 1'
#
loop_
_entity.id
_entity.type
_entity.pdbx_description
1 polymer ?
#
loop_
_entity_poly.entity_id
_entity_poly.type
_entity_poly.pdbx_seq_one_letter_code
_entity_poly.pdbx_strand_id
1 'polypeptide(L)'
;MEHVTKQQLIRRQSTVWRALRAAAPQTIPVLAGYFVLGMGYGIYVQSLGLPVWMPMLMGTVVYGGSLEFVLASLLLSAFSPLSAFLMALMIQARHLFYGLAMLERYKGYGLRSFYMIFAMSDETFSITCSAEPPEGVDRGWFMFFITLLDQFYWVASAGLGAVVGSVLPFSTEGVDFVMTAMFTVIFLNQWEKDRQHYSALIGLAAPLVCLAVFGSGSFLLPSMGCILILLLALRKPIEKAEGTEAEKNGEEVGA
;
A
#
# COMPACT_ATOMS: atom_id res chain seq x y z
N MET A 1 10.75 -19.49 -41.89
CA MET A 1 10.98 -18.98 -40.52
C MET A 1 10.33 -17.62 -40.28
N GLU A 2 10.47 -16.64 -41.18
CA GLU A 2 9.93 -15.28 -40.98
C GLU A 2 8.40 -15.18 -40.80
N HIS A 3 7.62 -16.00 -41.52
CA HIS A 3 6.15 -16.04 -41.39
C HIS A 3 5.67 -16.55 -40.03
N VAL A 4 6.38 -17.52 -39.42
CA VAL A 4 6.05 -18.07 -38.10
C VAL A 4 6.31 -17.02 -37.01
N THR A 5 7.39 -16.25 -37.13
CA THR A 5 7.74 -15.18 -36.20
C THR A 5 6.72 -14.03 -36.22
N LYS A 6 6.27 -13.60 -37.41
CA LYS A 6 5.24 -12.55 -37.54
C LYS A 6 3.90 -12.98 -36.94
N GLN A 7 3.47 -14.21 -37.18
CA GLN A 7 2.21 -14.73 -36.63
C GLN A 7 2.25 -14.89 -35.10
N GLN A 8 3.39 -15.31 -34.55
CA GLN A 8 3.59 -15.36 -33.10
C GLN A 8 3.59 -13.97 -32.45
N LEU A 9 4.19 -12.97 -33.10
CA LEU A 9 4.19 -11.58 -32.62
C LEU A 9 2.77 -10.98 -32.59
N ILE A 10 1.99 -11.17 -33.66
CA ILE A 10 0.60 -10.69 -33.75
C ILE A 10 -0.27 -11.36 -32.69
N ARG A 11 -0.13 -12.69 -32.51
CA ARG A 11 -0.88 -13.43 -31.49
C ARG A 11 -0.52 -12.94 -30.09
N ARG A 12 0.76 -12.71 -29.80
CA ARG A 12 1.24 -12.20 -28.50
C ARG A 12 0.76 -10.78 -28.22
N GLN A 13 0.79 -9.88 -29.21
CA GLN A 13 0.24 -8.52 -29.08
C GLN A 13 -1.25 -8.54 -28.76
N SER A 14 -2.03 -9.43 -29.40
CA SER A 14 -3.45 -9.56 -29.10
C SER A 14 -3.73 -10.08 -27.67
N THR A 15 -2.92 -11.00 -27.15
CA THR A 15 -3.03 -11.49 -25.77
C THR A 15 -2.73 -10.39 -24.75
N VAL A 16 -1.64 -9.64 -24.95
CA VAL A 16 -1.20 -8.57 -24.03
C VAL A 16 -2.25 -7.45 -23.97
N TRP A 17 -2.74 -7.01 -25.12
CA TRP A 17 -3.72 -5.93 -25.18
C TRP A 17 -5.08 -6.33 -24.59
N ARG A 18 -5.52 -7.59 -24.83
CA ARG A 18 -6.74 -8.13 -24.19
C ARG A 18 -6.60 -8.17 -22.68
N ALA A 19 -5.45 -8.58 -22.16
CA ALA A 19 -5.20 -8.62 -20.72
C ALA A 19 -5.21 -7.21 -20.09
N LEU A 20 -4.56 -6.23 -20.71
CA LEU A 20 -4.59 -4.85 -20.25
C LEU A 20 -6.01 -4.27 -20.23
N ARG A 21 -6.77 -4.49 -21.31
CA ARG A 21 -8.15 -4.01 -21.43
C ARG A 21 -9.09 -4.66 -20.41
N ALA A 22 -8.83 -5.91 -20.04
CA ALA A 22 -9.57 -6.60 -18.98
C ALA A 22 -9.15 -6.13 -17.58
N ALA A 23 -7.88 -5.82 -17.37
CA ALA A 23 -7.33 -5.38 -16.08
C ALA A 23 -7.74 -3.94 -15.71
N ALA A 24 -7.69 -3.00 -16.66
CA ALA A 24 -7.89 -1.58 -16.38
C ALA A 24 -9.23 -1.22 -15.70
N PRO A 25 -10.39 -1.81 -16.07
CA PRO A 25 -11.63 -1.53 -15.37
C PRO A 25 -11.64 -1.97 -13.90
N GLN A 26 -10.88 -3.01 -13.55
CA GLN A 26 -10.80 -3.53 -12.18
C GLN A 26 -9.99 -2.61 -11.27
N THR A 27 -9.07 -1.81 -11.82
CA THR A 27 -8.18 -0.92 -11.06
C THR A 27 -8.72 0.50 -10.91
N ILE A 28 -9.88 0.83 -11.49
CA ILE A 28 -10.48 2.18 -11.41
C ILE A 28 -10.75 2.62 -9.95
N PRO A 29 -11.30 1.78 -9.06
CA PRO A 29 -11.48 2.18 -7.66
C PRO A 29 -10.16 2.49 -6.96
N VAL A 30 -9.12 1.72 -7.26
CA VAL A 30 -7.77 1.90 -6.70
C VAL A 30 -7.15 3.20 -7.22
N LEU A 31 -7.30 3.50 -8.51
CA LEU A 31 -6.87 4.76 -9.11
C LEU A 31 -7.42 5.96 -8.33
N ALA A 32 -8.70 5.96 -7.97
CA ALA A 32 -9.30 7.07 -7.23
C ALA A 32 -8.65 7.27 -5.84
N GLY A 33 -8.46 6.18 -5.09
CA GLY A 33 -7.79 6.22 -3.79
C GLY A 33 -6.33 6.64 -3.89
N TYR A 34 -5.59 6.04 -4.83
CA TYR A 34 -4.19 6.35 -5.06
C TYR A 34 -3.99 7.78 -5.56
N PHE A 35 -4.90 8.30 -6.37
CA PHE A 35 -4.83 9.67 -6.84
C PHE A 35 -4.87 10.67 -5.68
N VAL A 36 -5.82 10.51 -4.75
CA VAL A 36 -5.96 11.42 -3.60
C VAL A 36 -4.80 11.24 -2.62
N LEU A 37 -4.50 10.00 -2.24
CA LEU A 37 -3.44 9.69 -1.27
C LEU A 37 -2.04 10.04 -1.81
N GLY A 38 -1.77 9.69 -3.07
CA GLY A 38 -0.52 9.98 -3.75
C GLY A 38 -0.34 11.48 -3.99
N MET A 39 -1.39 12.22 -4.33
CA MET A 39 -1.30 13.68 -4.42
C MET A 39 -0.93 14.30 -3.06
N GLY A 40 -1.60 13.88 -1.98
CA GLY A 40 -1.26 14.30 -0.62
C GLY A 40 0.19 13.97 -0.27
N TYR A 41 0.65 12.76 -0.62
CA TYR A 41 2.02 12.31 -0.40
C TYR A 41 3.05 13.20 -1.11
N GLY A 42 2.85 13.48 -2.39
CA GLY A 42 3.74 14.34 -3.15
C GLY A 42 3.84 15.74 -2.56
N ILE A 43 2.71 16.32 -2.16
CA ILE A 43 2.65 17.63 -1.49
C ILE A 43 3.38 17.57 -0.15
N TYR A 44 3.15 16.53 0.65
CA TYR A 44 3.80 16.35 1.94
C TYR A 44 5.33 16.29 1.81
N VAL A 45 5.86 15.49 0.88
CA VAL A 45 7.31 15.41 0.66
C VAL A 45 7.89 16.75 0.18
N GLN A 46 7.15 17.51 -0.63
CA GLN A 46 7.56 18.88 -0.97
C GLN A 46 7.55 19.82 0.23
N SER A 47 6.57 19.71 1.11
CA SER A 47 6.48 20.55 2.32
C SER A 47 7.65 20.32 3.29
N LEU A 48 8.27 19.15 3.21
CA LEU A 48 9.51 18.79 3.91
C LEU A 48 10.78 19.36 3.24
N GLY A 49 10.66 20.06 2.11
CA GLY A 49 11.77 20.64 1.36
C GLY A 49 12.56 19.64 0.51
N LEU A 50 12.04 18.41 0.34
CA LEU A 50 12.69 17.40 -0.50
C LEU A 50 12.46 17.68 -2.00
N PRO A 51 13.33 17.20 -2.91
CA PRO A 51 13.18 17.45 -4.34
C PRO A 51 11.89 16.86 -4.95
N VAL A 52 11.38 17.49 -6.01
CA VAL A 52 10.12 17.09 -6.71
C VAL A 52 10.15 15.66 -7.25
N TRP A 53 11.33 15.16 -7.61
CA TRP A 53 11.50 13.78 -8.10
C TRP A 53 11.53 12.73 -6.96
N MET A 54 11.72 13.15 -5.71
CA MET A 54 11.91 12.24 -4.57
C MET A 54 10.66 11.37 -4.29
N PRO A 55 9.42 11.90 -4.30
CA PRO A 55 8.21 11.10 -4.16
C PRO A 55 8.10 9.99 -5.20
N MET A 56 8.41 10.30 -6.46
CA MET A 56 8.35 9.33 -7.55
C MET A 56 9.40 8.24 -7.40
N LEU A 57 10.62 8.60 -6.98
CA LEU A 57 11.68 7.63 -6.74
C LEU A 57 11.29 6.68 -5.60
N MET A 58 10.84 7.22 -4.46
CA MET A 58 10.37 6.42 -3.34
C MET A 58 9.19 5.53 -3.74
N GLY A 59 8.19 6.07 -4.46
CA GLY A 59 7.06 5.31 -5.00
C GLY A 59 7.44 4.19 -5.97
N THR A 60 8.58 4.30 -6.64
CA THR A 60 9.06 3.28 -7.60
C THR A 60 9.93 2.21 -6.92
N VAL A 61 10.78 2.62 -5.97
CA VAL A 61 11.80 1.77 -5.35
C VAL A 61 11.30 1.12 -4.05
N VAL A 62 10.60 1.88 -3.23
CA VAL A 62 10.08 1.42 -1.94
C VAL A 62 8.68 0.85 -2.11
N TYR A 63 7.81 1.58 -2.84
CA TYR A 63 6.41 1.22 -3.09
C TYR A 63 5.69 0.71 -1.84
N GLY A 64 5.80 1.48 -0.76
CA GLY A 64 5.37 1.08 0.59
C GLY A 64 4.15 1.82 1.12
N GLY A 65 3.58 2.75 0.33
CA GLY A 65 2.44 3.59 0.73
C GLY A 65 2.71 4.33 2.04
N SER A 66 2.20 3.78 3.16
CA SER A 66 2.41 4.29 4.52
C SER A 66 3.90 4.44 4.91
N LEU A 67 4.77 3.51 4.49
CA LEU A 67 6.20 3.57 4.79
C LEU A 67 6.86 4.80 4.16
N GLU A 68 6.38 5.26 3.00
CA GLU A 68 6.99 6.37 2.26
C GLU A 68 6.80 7.70 2.98
N PHE A 69 5.64 7.90 3.63
CA PHE A 69 5.37 9.05 4.48
C PHE A 69 6.34 9.15 5.65
N VAL A 70 6.54 8.01 6.30
CA VAL A 70 7.44 7.90 7.45
C VAL A 70 8.89 8.06 6.99
N LEU A 71 9.26 7.40 5.89
CA LEU A 71 10.59 7.48 5.29
C LEU A 71 10.98 8.92 4.96
N ALA A 72 10.07 9.73 4.40
CA ALA A 72 10.34 11.13 4.09
C ALA A 72 10.78 11.93 5.33
N SER A 73 10.15 11.70 6.49
CA SER A 73 10.55 12.33 7.76
C SER A 73 11.86 11.75 8.33
N LEU A 74 12.08 10.44 8.16
CA LEU A 74 13.31 9.78 8.61
C LEU A 74 14.55 10.26 7.84
N LEU A 75 14.39 10.59 6.56
CA LEU A 75 15.47 11.13 5.73
C LEU A 75 15.97 12.50 6.21
N LEU A 76 15.13 13.26 6.90
CA LEU A 76 15.49 14.55 7.51
C LEU A 76 15.98 14.42 8.96
N SER A 77 15.73 13.28 9.58
CA SER A 77 16.08 13.01 10.97
C SER A 77 17.55 12.61 11.12
N ALA A 78 18.03 12.56 12.37
CA ALA A 78 19.36 12.06 12.66
C ALA A 78 19.54 10.62 12.14
N PHE A 79 20.72 10.34 11.56
CA PHE A 79 21.02 9.05 10.96
C PHE A 79 20.90 7.90 11.98
N SER A 80 19.86 7.07 11.81
CA SER A 80 19.59 5.92 12.65
C SER A 80 19.09 4.73 11.81
N PRO A 81 19.99 4.06 11.08
CA PRO A 81 19.62 3.03 10.11
C PRO A 81 18.94 1.81 10.75
N LEU A 82 19.32 1.46 11.99
CA LEU A 82 18.69 0.37 12.72
C LEU A 82 17.23 0.69 13.09
N SER A 83 16.97 1.91 13.57
CA SER A 83 15.60 2.36 13.88
C SER A 83 14.74 2.40 12.61
N ALA A 84 15.28 2.96 11.52
CA ALA A 84 14.59 3.01 10.22
C ALA A 84 14.27 1.60 9.69
N PHE A 85 15.21 0.66 9.80
CA PHE A 85 14.99 -0.74 9.40
C PHE A 85 13.89 -1.41 10.24
N LEU A 86 13.95 -1.29 11.57
CA LEU A 86 12.93 -1.85 12.46
C LEU A 86 11.56 -1.24 12.19
N MET A 87 11.50 0.07 11.99
CA MET A 87 10.25 0.78 11.67
C MET A 87 9.67 0.31 10.34
N ALA A 88 10.50 0.21 9.29
CA ALA A 88 10.08 -0.31 7.99
C ALA A 88 9.55 -1.75 8.10
N LEU A 89 10.26 -2.62 8.82
CA LEU A 89 9.86 -4.01 9.04
C LEU A 89 8.51 -4.10 9.76
N MET A 90 8.30 -3.29 10.79
CA MET A 90 7.07 -3.30 11.58
C MET A 90 5.87 -2.77 10.79
N ILE A 91 6.02 -1.66 10.06
CA ILE A 91 4.94 -1.08 9.24
C ILE A 91 4.55 -2.06 8.12
N GLN A 92 5.54 -2.68 7.47
CA GLN A 92 5.32 -3.55 6.33
C GLN A 92 5.15 -5.03 6.71
N ALA A 93 5.07 -5.39 7.99
CA ALA A 93 4.97 -6.79 8.44
C ALA A 93 3.82 -7.55 7.75
N ARG A 94 2.69 -6.87 7.47
CA ARG A 94 1.55 -7.45 6.75
C ARG A 94 1.89 -7.92 5.33
N HIS A 95 2.79 -7.21 4.64
CA HIS A 95 3.17 -7.52 3.26
C HIS A 95 3.95 -8.83 3.17
N LEU A 96 4.63 -9.25 4.25
CA LEU A 96 5.29 -10.55 4.31
C LEU A 96 4.28 -11.69 4.16
N PHE A 97 3.11 -11.58 4.79
CA PHE A 97 2.05 -12.58 4.69
C PHE A 97 1.43 -12.62 3.30
N TYR A 98 1.20 -11.46 2.66
CA TYR A 98 0.71 -11.40 1.28
C TYR A 98 1.69 -12.02 0.30
N GLY A 99 2.99 -11.74 0.46
CA GLY A 99 4.05 -12.34 -0.34
C GLY A 99 4.06 -13.86 -0.24
N LEU A 100 3.89 -14.41 0.96
CA LEU A 100 3.80 -15.86 1.17
C LEU A 100 2.53 -16.47 0.56
N ALA A 101 1.36 -15.85 0.77
CA ALA A 101 0.09 -16.32 0.23
C ALA A 101 0.07 -16.32 -1.31
N MET A 102 0.72 -15.35 -1.94
CA MET A 102 0.76 -15.20 -3.40
C MET A 102 1.90 -15.97 -4.07
N LEU A 103 2.78 -16.61 -3.29
CA LEU A 103 3.98 -17.27 -3.81
C LEU A 103 3.65 -18.42 -4.76
N GLU A 104 2.61 -19.21 -4.46
CA GLU A 104 2.10 -20.25 -5.37
C GLU A 104 1.32 -19.66 -6.53
N ARG A 105 0.50 -18.63 -6.28
CA ARG A 105 -0.35 -17.99 -7.31
C ARG A 105 0.47 -17.31 -8.40
N TYR A 106 1.62 -16.75 -8.06
CA TYR A 106 2.52 -16.05 -8.99
C TYR A 106 3.61 -16.96 -9.56
N LYS A 107 3.63 -18.24 -9.21
CA LYS A 107 4.61 -19.20 -9.69
C LYS A 107 4.43 -19.45 -11.20
N GLY A 108 5.54 -19.47 -11.93
CA GLY A 108 5.55 -19.86 -13.35
C GLY A 108 5.46 -18.73 -14.39
N TYR A 109 5.46 -17.45 -13.98
CA TYR A 109 5.41 -16.32 -14.92
C TYR A 109 6.77 -15.67 -15.25
N GLY A 110 7.88 -16.22 -14.73
CA GLY A 110 9.25 -15.77 -14.99
C GLY A 110 9.60 -14.47 -14.26
N LEU A 111 10.30 -13.54 -14.92
CA LEU A 111 10.66 -12.23 -14.35
C LEU A 111 9.46 -11.39 -13.92
N ARG A 112 8.29 -11.60 -14.54
CA ARG A 112 7.04 -10.94 -14.15
C ARG A 112 6.62 -11.31 -12.74
N SER A 113 6.87 -12.55 -12.31
CA SER A 113 6.57 -13.01 -10.94
C SER A 113 7.32 -12.16 -9.91
N PHE A 114 8.61 -11.87 -10.14
CA PHE A 114 9.39 -11.02 -9.25
C PHE A 114 8.82 -9.61 -9.16
N TYR A 115 8.46 -9.01 -10.30
CA TYR A 115 7.84 -7.70 -10.32
C TYR A 115 6.49 -7.68 -9.59
N MET A 116 5.63 -8.68 -9.84
CA MET A 116 4.31 -8.77 -9.19
C MET A 116 4.43 -8.96 -7.67
N ILE A 117 5.47 -9.66 -7.19
CA ILE A 117 5.74 -9.78 -5.75
C ILE A 117 6.27 -8.45 -5.19
N PHE A 118 7.19 -7.79 -5.91
CA PHE A 118 7.79 -6.54 -5.50
C PHE A 118 6.75 -5.40 -5.38
N ALA A 119 5.93 -5.23 -6.42
CA ALA A 119 4.92 -4.17 -6.49
C ALA A 119 3.56 -4.61 -5.91
N MET A 120 3.57 -5.53 -4.93
CA MET A 120 2.35 -5.94 -4.24
C MET A 120 1.93 -4.88 -3.23
N SER A 121 0.66 -4.47 -3.28
CA SER A 121 -0.02 -3.68 -2.23
C SER A 121 -1.29 -4.37 -1.74
N ASP A 122 -1.92 -3.81 -0.70
CA ASP A 122 -3.21 -4.26 -0.18
C ASP A 122 -4.29 -4.26 -1.28
N GLU A 123 -4.31 -3.21 -2.10
CA GLU A 123 -5.23 -3.02 -3.22
C GLU A 123 -4.99 -4.03 -4.34
N THR A 124 -3.73 -4.19 -4.75
CA THR A 124 -3.35 -5.19 -5.76
C THR A 124 -3.66 -6.60 -5.26
N PHE A 125 -3.39 -6.91 -3.99
CA PHE A 125 -3.72 -8.19 -3.37
C PHE A 125 -5.23 -8.45 -3.38
N SER A 126 -6.04 -7.46 -3.00
CA SER A 126 -7.50 -7.56 -3.01
C SER A 126 -8.03 -7.88 -4.41
N ILE A 127 -7.65 -7.09 -5.42
CA ILE A 127 -8.11 -7.29 -6.80
C ILE A 127 -7.64 -8.64 -7.34
N THR A 128 -6.37 -8.96 -7.16
CA THR A 128 -5.83 -10.22 -7.71
C THR A 128 -6.42 -11.44 -7.03
N CYS A 129 -6.91 -11.33 -5.79
CA CYS A 129 -7.68 -12.37 -5.11
C CYS A 129 -9.13 -12.48 -5.57
N SER A 130 -9.83 -11.36 -5.74
CA SER A 130 -11.28 -11.34 -6.04
C SER A 130 -11.63 -11.39 -7.53
N ALA A 131 -10.74 -10.91 -8.41
CA ALA A 131 -10.99 -10.84 -9.84
C ALA A 131 -10.39 -12.05 -10.58
N GLU A 132 -11.23 -12.74 -11.35
CA GLU A 132 -10.78 -13.77 -12.29
C GLU A 132 -10.64 -13.20 -13.70
N PRO A 133 -9.60 -13.60 -14.46
CA PRO A 133 -9.44 -13.18 -15.84
C PRO A 133 -10.61 -13.72 -16.69
N PRO A 134 -11.22 -12.90 -17.56
CA PRO A 134 -12.25 -13.35 -18.49
C PRO A 134 -11.75 -14.49 -19.41
N GLU A 135 -12.67 -15.28 -19.96
CA GLU A 135 -12.33 -16.36 -20.89
C GLU A 135 -11.46 -15.86 -22.07
N GLY A 136 -10.35 -16.56 -22.33
CA GLY A 136 -9.40 -16.22 -23.39
C GLY A 136 -8.40 -15.10 -23.04
N VAL A 137 -8.37 -14.62 -21.80
CA VAL A 137 -7.35 -13.70 -21.27
C VAL A 137 -6.26 -14.48 -20.51
N ASP A 138 -4.99 -14.16 -20.77
CA ASP A 138 -3.87 -14.75 -20.04
C ASP A 138 -3.82 -14.23 -18.59
N ARG A 139 -3.93 -15.14 -17.62
CA ARG A 139 -3.94 -14.82 -16.19
C ARG A 139 -2.69 -14.09 -15.72
N GLY A 140 -1.52 -14.46 -16.24
CA GLY A 140 -0.24 -13.85 -15.86
C GLY A 140 -0.12 -12.41 -16.34
N TRP A 141 -0.52 -12.13 -17.57
CA TRP A 141 -0.57 -10.76 -18.10
C TRP A 141 -1.65 -9.92 -17.41
N PHE A 142 -2.81 -10.51 -17.09
CA PHE A 142 -3.87 -9.82 -16.38
C PHE A 142 -3.41 -9.33 -15.00
N MET A 143 -2.82 -10.21 -14.19
CA MET A 143 -2.26 -9.85 -12.88
C MET A 143 -1.12 -8.85 -13.00
N PHE A 144 -0.22 -9.05 -13.97
CA PHE A 144 0.88 -8.13 -14.21
C PHE A 144 0.40 -6.71 -14.53
N PHE A 145 -0.66 -6.57 -15.35
CA PHE A 145 -1.20 -5.26 -15.68
C PHE A 145 -1.95 -4.62 -14.53
N ILE A 146 -2.65 -5.38 -13.67
CA ILE A 146 -3.21 -4.84 -12.43
C ILE A 146 -2.10 -4.21 -11.60
N THR A 147 -1.06 -4.99 -11.28
CA THR A 147 0.07 -4.52 -10.48
C THR A 147 0.79 -3.31 -11.10
N LEU A 148 1.01 -3.34 -12.42
CA LEU A 148 1.68 -2.25 -13.12
C LEU A 148 0.86 -0.96 -13.11
N LEU A 149 -0.46 -1.07 -13.33
CA LEU A 149 -1.35 0.08 -13.33
C LEU A 149 -1.43 0.69 -11.93
N ASP A 150 -1.58 -0.13 -10.90
CA ASP A 150 -1.62 0.33 -9.50
C ASP A 150 -0.33 1.09 -9.15
N GLN A 151 0.84 0.52 -9.43
CA GLN A 151 2.12 1.22 -9.18
C GLN A 151 2.22 2.51 -9.99
N PHE A 152 1.82 2.50 -11.26
CA PHE A 152 1.84 3.67 -12.10
C PHE A 152 0.94 4.79 -11.56
N TYR A 153 -0.27 4.46 -11.08
CA TYR A 153 -1.20 5.43 -10.49
C TYR A 153 -0.62 6.08 -9.25
N TRP A 154 0.01 5.28 -8.38
CA TRP A 154 0.68 5.79 -7.18
C TRP A 154 1.82 6.74 -7.52
N VAL A 155 2.75 6.31 -8.39
CA VAL A 155 3.92 7.11 -8.77
C VAL A 155 3.52 8.38 -9.52
N ALA A 156 2.55 8.28 -10.43
CA ALA A 156 2.08 9.43 -11.21
C ALA A 156 1.38 10.46 -10.32
N SER A 157 0.50 10.02 -9.41
CA SER A 157 -0.17 10.92 -8.47
C SER A 157 0.79 11.54 -7.46
N ALA A 158 1.79 10.79 -6.97
CA ALA A 158 2.88 11.29 -6.15
C ALA A 158 3.69 12.38 -6.87
N GLY A 159 4.04 12.15 -8.14
CA GLY A 159 4.71 13.15 -8.98
C GLY A 159 3.86 14.39 -9.20
N LEU A 160 2.57 14.23 -9.51
CA LEU A 160 1.64 15.35 -9.67
C LEU A 160 1.48 16.16 -8.38
N GLY A 161 1.33 15.49 -7.24
CA GLY A 161 1.31 16.11 -5.93
C GLY A 161 2.58 16.91 -5.63
N ALA A 162 3.75 16.37 -6.01
CA ALA A 162 5.01 17.06 -5.84
C ALA A 162 5.15 18.29 -6.74
N VAL A 163 4.68 18.20 -7.99
CA VAL A 163 4.68 19.36 -8.90
C VAL A 163 3.74 20.44 -8.36
N VAL A 164 2.52 20.09 -7.97
CA VAL A 164 1.56 21.00 -7.32
C VAL A 164 2.16 21.61 -6.05
N GLY A 165 2.80 20.78 -5.23
CA GLY A 165 3.57 21.13 -4.05
C GLY A 165 4.63 22.20 -4.30
N SER A 166 5.30 22.15 -5.45
CA SER A 166 6.39 23.08 -5.79
C SER A 166 5.92 24.44 -6.34
N VAL A 167 4.71 24.51 -6.90
CA VAL A 167 4.18 25.72 -7.56
C VAL A 167 3.32 26.55 -6.61
N LEU A 168 2.63 25.89 -5.68
CA LEU A 168 1.86 26.58 -4.66
C LEU A 168 2.81 27.24 -3.65
N PRO A 169 2.59 28.51 -3.28
CA PRO A 169 3.34 29.17 -2.22
C PRO A 169 2.96 28.55 -0.88
N PHE A 170 3.57 27.42 -0.54
CA PHE A 170 3.40 26.80 0.76
C PHE A 170 4.22 27.58 1.78
N SER A 171 3.53 28.32 2.63
CA SER A 171 4.08 28.65 3.95
C SER A 171 4.24 27.33 4.71
N THR A 172 5.31 27.20 5.48
CA THR A 172 5.45 26.08 6.42
C THR A 172 4.37 26.11 7.51
N GLU A 173 3.67 27.25 7.67
CA GLU A 173 2.42 27.36 8.42
C GLU A 173 1.32 26.51 7.74
N GLY A 174 1.19 25.26 8.17
CA GLY A 174 0.17 24.34 7.67
C GLY A 174 0.68 22.92 7.42
N VAL A 175 2.00 22.69 7.44
CA VAL A 175 2.58 21.34 7.30
C VAL A 175 2.06 20.41 8.39
N ASP A 176 1.97 20.88 9.63
CA ASP A 176 1.44 20.10 10.76
C ASP A 176 -0.03 19.71 10.54
N PHE A 177 -0.82 20.60 9.94
CA PHE A 177 -2.21 20.31 9.56
C PHE A 177 -2.27 19.25 8.46
N VAL A 178 -1.45 19.37 7.41
CA VAL A 178 -1.40 18.38 6.32
C VAL A 178 -0.99 17.02 6.86
N MET A 179 0.09 16.93 7.64
CA MET A 179 0.54 15.67 8.25
C MET A 179 -0.57 15.04 9.08
N THR A 180 -1.20 15.82 9.96
CA THR A 180 -2.29 15.34 10.82
C THR A 180 -3.47 14.84 9.99
N ALA A 181 -3.89 15.60 8.98
CA ALA A 181 -4.98 15.22 8.09
C ALA A 181 -4.66 13.95 7.30
N MET A 182 -3.43 13.79 6.82
CA MET A 182 -3.01 12.61 6.06
C MET A 182 -3.00 11.35 6.91
N PHE A 183 -2.39 11.37 8.09
CA PHE A 183 -2.44 10.23 9.01
C PHE A 183 -3.87 9.93 9.46
N THR A 184 -4.71 10.95 9.64
CA THR A 184 -6.13 10.78 9.95
C THR A 184 -6.87 10.09 8.80
N VAL A 185 -6.67 10.51 7.55
CA VAL A 185 -7.29 9.88 6.37
C VAL A 185 -6.80 8.44 6.19
N ILE A 186 -5.50 8.18 6.38
CA ILE A 186 -4.96 6.81 6.34
C ILE A 186 -5.61 5.95 7.43
N PHE A 187 -5.70 6.47 8.65
CA PHE A 187 -6.35 5.79 9.78
C PHE A 187 -7.83 5.51 9.49
N LEU A 188 -8.59 6.50 9.02
CA LEU A 188 -10.01 6.36 8.69
C LEU A 188 -10.22 5.36 7.55
N ASN A 189 -9.38 5.38 6.52
CA ASN A 189 -9.46 4.42 5.43
C ASN A 189 -9.20 2.98 5.91
N GLN A 190 -8.25 2.79 6.83
CA GLN A 190 -8.04 1.47 7.45
C GLN A 190 -9.19 1.11 8.40
N TRP A 191 -9.73 2.07 9.15
CA TRP A 191 -10.88 1.88 10.04
C TRP A 191 -12.12 1.42 9.27
N GLU A 192 -12.45 2.08 8.15
CA GLU A 192 -13.62 1.71 7.33
C GLU A 192 -13.47 0.34 6.64
N LYS A 193 -12.24 -0.04 6.29
CA LYS A 193 -11.94 -1.35 5.67
C LYS A 193 -11.98 -2.49 6.68
N ASP A 194 -11.60 -2.23 7.92
CA ASP A 194 -11.51 -3.24 8.96
C ASP A 194 -12.89 -3.48 9.59
N ARG A 195 -13.34 -4.75 9.61
CA ARG A 195 -14.63 -5.08 10.24
C ARG A 195 -14.55 -5.00 11.77
N GLN A 196 -13.36 -5.19 12.33
CA GLN A 196 -13.12 -5.14 13.76
C GLN A 196 -12.01 -4.18 14.12
N HIS A 197 -12.36 -3.15 14.89
CA HIS A 197 -11.43 -2.07 15.16
C HIS A 197 -10.47 -2.32 16.34
N TYR A 198 -10.31 -3.56 16.79
CA TYR A 198 -9.40 -3.90 17.90
C TYR A 198 -7.96 -3.48 17.60
N SER A 199 -7.50 -3.73 16.36
CA SER A 199 -6.17 -3.35 15.90
C SER A 199 -5.97 -1.83 15.91
N ALA A 200 -7.00 -1.09 15.48
CA ALA A 200 -6.98 0.36 15.48
C ALA A 200 -6.97 0.94 16.91
N LEU A 201 -7.76 0.37 17.83
CA LEU A 201 -7.80 0.77 19.24
C LEU A 201 -6.46 0.50 19.95
N ILE A 202 -5.84 -0.65 19.71
CA ILE A 202 -4.50 -0.96 20.23
C ILE A 202 -3.48 0.03 19.66
N GLY A 203 -3.56 0.33 18.36
CA GLY A 203 -2.73 1.32 17.68
C GLY A 203 -2.88 2.75 18.22
N LEU A 204 -3.98 3.07 18.91
CA LEU A 204 -4.24 4.37 19.52
C LEU A 204 -3.82 4.37 21.01
N ALA A 205 -4.18 3.32 21.75
CA ALA A 205 -3.92 3.21 23.17
C ALA A 205 -2.43 3.01 23.49
N ALA A 206 -1.73 2.15 22.76
CA ALA A 206 -0.33 1.84 23.05
C ALA A 206 0.60 3.06 22.88
N PRO A 207 0.52 3.86 21.80
CA PRO A 207 1.30 5.09 21.70
C PRO A 207 0.99 6.11 22.78
N LEU A 208 -0.28 6.27 23.19
CA LEU A 208 -0.65 7.19 24.26
C LEU A 208 -0.04 6.78 25.61
N VAL A 209 -0.11 5.49 25.95
CA VAL A 209 0.50 4.96 27.17
C VAL A 209 2.02 5.09 27.13
N CYS A 210 2.65 4.71 26.02
CA CYS A 210 4.09 4.83 25.87
C CYS A 210 4.56 6.29 25.85
N LEU A 211 3.78 7.22 25.31
CA LEU A 211 4.08 8.65 25.36
C LEU A 211 4.03 9.17 26.80
N ALA A 212 3.04 8.75 27.59
CA ALA A 212 2.93 9.11 29.00
C ALA A 212 4.09 8.54 29.85
N VAL A 213 4.58 7.34 29.53
CA VAL A 213 5.62 6.64 30.32
C VAL A 213 7.05 7.00 29.88
N PHE A 214 7.32 7.02 28.57
CA PHE A 214 8.67 7.18 28.01
C PHE A 214 8.97 8.59 27.49
N GLY A 215 7.96 9.46 27.41
CA GLY A 215 8.09 10.82 26.90
C GLY A 215 8.26 10.92 25.37
N SER A 216 8.19 12.14 24.84
CA SER A 216 8.15 12.43 23.40
C SER A 216 9.41 12.00 22.63
N GLY A 217 10.56 11.89 23.29
CA GLY A 217 11.84 11.57 22.63
C GLY A 217 12.07 10.08 22.38
N SER A 218 11.32 9.17 23.01
CA SER A 218 11.61 7.73 22.94
C SER A 218 10.38 6.84 22.92
N PHE A 219 9.17 7.39 22.88
CA PHE A 219 7.93 6.58 22.91
C PHE A 219 7.74 5.69 21.69
N LEU A 220 8.28 6.06 20.52
CA LEU A 220 7.90 5.48 19.23
C LEU A 220 8.29 3.99 19.13
N LEU A 221 9.54 3.62 19.45
CA LEU A 221 9.99 2.22 19.41
C LEU A 221 9.28 1.32 20.46
N PRO A 222 9.15 1.71 21.74
CA PRO A 222 8.32 1.01 22.72
C PRO A 222 6.88 0.83 22.26
N SER A 223 6.27 1.86 21.68
CA SER A 223 4.88 1.80 21.20
C SER A 223 4.72 0.72 20.13
N MET A 224 5.61 0.70 19.13
CA MET A 224 5.58 -0.31 18.07
C MET A 224 5.78 -1.73 18.63
N GLY A 225 6.69 -1.90 19.59
CA GLY A 225 6.90 -3.19 20.28
C GLY A 225 5.66 -3.64 21.06
N CYS A 226 5.04 -2.74 21.83
CA CYS A 226 3.80 -3.01 22.56
C CYS A 226 2.66 -3.38 21.62
N ILE A 227 2.48 -2.65 20.51
CA ILE A 227 1.45 -2.95 19.51
C ILE A 227 1.68 -4.36 18.95
N LEU A 228 2.90 -4.69 18.52
CA LEU A 228 3.22 -6.01 17.98
C LEU A 228 2.91 -7.13 18.99
N ILE A 229 3.37 -6.97 20.24
CA ILE A 229 3.15 -7.98 21.29
C ILE A 229 1.66 -8.15 21.57
N LEU A 230 0.91 -7.06 21.69
CA LEU A 230 -0.53 -7.11 21.95
C LEU A 230 -1.29 -7.75 20.79
N LEU A 231 -0.97 -7.39 19.54
CA LEU A 231 -1.59 -7.99 18.36
C LEU A 231 -1.27 -9.49 18.24
N LEU A 232 -0.04 -9.91 18.54
CA LEU A 232 0.33 -11.32 18.53
C LEU A 232 -0.33 -12.12 19.66
N ALA A 233 -0.38 -11.55 20.87
CA ALA A 233 -1.00 -12.20 22.03
C ALA A 233 -2.53 -12.30 21.87
N LEU A 234 -3.15 -11.28 21.28
CA LEU A 234 -4.59 -11.20 21.06
C LEU A 234 -5.01 -11.73 19.69
N ARG A 235 -4.09 -12.31 18.90
CA ARG A 235 -4.38 -12.82 17.56
C ARG A 235 -5.55 -13.80 17.54
N LYS A 236 -5.52 -14.82 18.40
CA LYS A 236 -6.57 -15.86 18.46
C LYS A 236 -7.96 -15.30 18.84
N PRO A 237 -8.09 -14.45 19.88
CA PRO A 237 -9.39 -13.85 20.19
C PRO A 237 -9.86 -12.86 19.13
N ILE A 238 -8.96 -12.12 18.48
CA ILE A 238 -9.30 -11.21 17.37
C ILE A 238 -9.82 -12.02 16.17
N GLU A 239 -9.08 -13.05 15.70
CA GLU A 239 -9.52 -13.91 14.59
C GLU A 239 -10.87 -14.60 14.88
N LYS A 240 -11.11 -14.99 16.13
CA LYS A 240 -12.39 -15.60 16.54
C LYS A 240 -13.53 -14.59 16.52
N ALA A 241 -13.29 -13.37 16.97
CA ALA A 241 -14.28 -12.32 16.95
C ALA A 241 -14.61 -11.90 15.50
N GLU A 242 -13.61 -11.78 14.63
CA GLU A 242 -13.77 -11.47 13.20
C GLU A 242 -14.60 -12.53 12.47
N GLY A 243 -14.34 -13.81 12.74
CA GLY A 243 -15.11 -14.92 12.14
C GLY A 243 -16.58 -14.91 12.58
N THR A 244 -16.85 -14.56 13.84
CA THR A 244 -18.22 -14.55 14.40
C THR A 244 -19.06 -13.41 13.81
N GLU A 245 -18.48 -12.23 13.59
CA GLU A 245 -19.19 -11.11 12.94
C GLU A 245 -19.39 -11.32 11.44
N ALA A 246 -18.45 -11.99 10.76
CA ALA A 246 -18.60 -12.36 9.36
C ALA A 246 -19.77 -13.34 9.14
N GLU A 247 -19.94 -14.32 10.02
CA GLU A 247 -21.09 -15.25 10.01
C GLU A 247 -22.41 -14.52 10.21
N LYS A 248 -22.47 -13.63 11.20
CA LYS A 248 -23.70 -12.89 11.56
C LYS A 248 -24.21 -11.96 10.45
N ASN A 249 -23.29 -11.28 9.76
CA ASN A 249 -23.64 -10.42 8.63
C ASN A 249 -23.96 -11.22 7.35
N GLY A 250 -23.48 -12.46 7.23
CA GLY A 250 -23.82 -13.35 6.11
C GLY A 250 -25.24 -13.92 6.21
N GLU A 251 -25.71 -14.18 7.43
CA GLU A 251 -27.09 -14.63 7.69
C GLU A 251 -28.14 -13.53 7.45
N GLU A 252 -27.82 -12.25 7.73
CA GLU A 252 -28.74 -11.13 7.48
C GLU A 252 -28.89 -10.74 6.00
N VAL A 253 -27.91 -11.06 5.14
CA VAL A 253 -27.97 -10.78 3.69
C VAL A 253 -28.58 -11.95 2.90
N GLY A 254 -28.63 -13.15 3.49
CA GLY A 254 -29.21 -14.35 2.92
C GLY A 254 -30.69 -14.60 3.24
N ALA A 255 -31.33 -13.71 4.03
CA ALA A 255 -32.74 -13.74 4.41
C ALA A 255 -33.53 -12.63 3.70
#